data_AF-A0A822RCH4-F1
#
_entry.id   AF-A0A822RCH4-F1
#
_cell.length_a   1.000
_cell.length_b   1.000
_cell.length_c   1.000
_cell.angle_alpha   90.00
_cell.angle_beta   90.00
_cell.angle_gamma   90.00
#
_symmetry.space_group_name_H-M   'P 1'
#
loop_
_entity.id
_entity.type
_entity.pdbx_description
1 polymer ?
#
loop_
_entity_poly.entity_id
_entity_poly.type
_entity_poly.pdbx_seq_one_letter_code
_entity_poly.pdbx_strand_id
1 'polypeptide(L)'
;MTKISFEIQQQIIQCFGLCFHYKDTVVSFMQTSGVLNDLILKWKSEPKFVWAKNVINELNKTENGRSIIRRIATEFYKMKNISDEVQDRDRGLDALRKLKRLIGDTQQNKVNETLNNSYHRSRQEMKIQLKQQLLQKIEELKTEYYSLFSSDNPQERGYRLEKIVANLFRINDIDYHDSYRNRTNTQQLDGYFRFEGFDYLVEMKWGKKSSKFFENSFFKTKS
;
A
#
# COMPACT_ATOMS: atom_id res chain seq x y z
N MET A 1 -12.44 11.62 -11.64
CA MET A 1 -11.46 11.72 -12.75
C MET A 1 -10.40 12.79 -12.44
N THR A 2 -9.11 12.48 -12.64
CA THR A 2 -7.97 13.32 -12.21
C THR A 2 -7.87 14.66 -12.95
N LYS A 3 -7.79 15.75 -12.19
CA LYS A 3 -7.49 17.13 -12.64
C LYS A 3 -6.20 17.13 -13.49
N ILE A 4 -6.19 17.88 -14.59
CA ILE A 4 -4.97 18.06 -15.41
C ILE A 4 -4.02 18.94 -14.61
N SER A 5 -2.74 18.55 -14.50
CA SER A 5 -1.77 19.32 -13.72
C SER A 5 -1.63 20.74 -14.27
N PHE A 6 -1.42 21.70 -13.37
CA PHE A 6 -1.22 23.09 -13.74
C PHE A 6 -0.03 23.26 -14.69
N GLU A 7 1.04 22.49 -14.48
CA GLU A 7 2.23 22.53 -15.31
C GLU A 7 1.95 22.11 -16.76
N ILE A 8 1.15 21.06 -16.98
CA ILE A 8 0.72 20.66 -18.33
C ILE A 8 -0.10 21.77 -18.98
N GLN A 9 -1.01 22.41 -18.25
CA GLN A 9 -1.81 23.52 -18.78
C GLN A 9 -0.94 24.71 -19.19
N GLN A 10 0.04 25.10 -18.36
CA GLN A 10 0.99 26.15 -18.71
C GLN A 10 1.83 25.79 -19.93
N GLN A 11 2.27 24.53 -20.00
CA GLN A 11 3.10 24.10 -21.13
C GLN A 11 2.31 24.03 -22.44
N ILE A 12 1.02 23.68 -22.40
CA ILE A 12 0.11 23.79 -23.56
C ILE A 12 0.03 25.25 -24.05
N ILE A 13 -0.10 26.21 -23.15
CA ILE A 13 -0.12 27.64 -23.49
C ILE A 13 1.18 28.07 -24.17
N GLN A 14 2.33 27.60 -23.66
CA GLN A 14 3.63 27.85 -24.30
C GLN A 14 3.68 27.29 -25.73
N CYS A 15 3.21 26.06 -25.94
CA CYS A 15 3.15 25.46 -27.27
C CYS A 15 2.27 26.27 -28.24
N PHE A 16 1.11 26.78 -27.80
CA PHE A 16 0.29 27.64 -28.65
C PHE A 16 0.99 28.96 -29.02
N GLY A 17 1.74 29.55 -28.10
CA GLY A 17 2.46 30.80 -28.35
C GLY A 17 3.67 30.64 -29.27
N LEU A 18 4.36 29.49 -29.18
CA LEU A 18 5.67 29.27 -29.80
C LEU A 18 5.64 28.34 -31.02
N CYS A 19 4.70 27.39 -31.13
CA CYS A 19 4.71 26.40 -32.21
C CYS A 19 3.97 26.85 -33.48
N PHE A 20 3.31 28.01 -33.46
CA PHE A 20 2.49 28.49 -34.57
C PHE A 20 2.88 29.91 -34.97
N HIS A 21 3.07 30.12 -36.27
CA HIS A 21 3.22 31.47 -36.82
C HIS A 21 1.84 32.16 -36.88
N TYR A 22 0.92 31.62 -37.69
CA TYR A 22 -0.39 32.20 -37.97
C TYR A 22 -1.47 31.81 -36.95
N LYS A 23 -2.36 32.77 -36.64
CA LYS A 23 -3.53 32.53 -35.79
C LYS A 23 -4.54 31.59 -36.42
N ASP A 24 -4.65 31.55 -37.75
CA ASP A 24 -5.59 30.65 -38.43
C ASP A 24 -5.17 29.18 -38.29
N THR A 25 -3.87 28.89 -38.27
CA THR A 25 -3.37 27.54 -37.93
C THR A 25 -3.72 27.15 -36.50
N VAL A 26 -3.71 28.11 -35.56
CA VAL A 26 -4.16 27.88 -34.18
C VAL A 26 -5.67 27.58 -34.14
N VAL A 27 -6.49 28.29 -34.93
CA VAL A 27 -7.93 27.99 -35.06
C VAL A 27 -8.14 26.55 -35.53
N SER A 28 -7.50 26.16 -36.64
CA SER A 28 -7.64 24.80 -37.18
C SER A 28 -7.21 23.76 -36.15
N PHE A 29 -6.10 23.97 -35.46
CA PHE A 29 -5.63 23.05 -34.42
C PHE A 29 -6.62 22.92 -33.25
N MET A 30 -7.17 24.04 -32.77
CA MET A 30 -8.17 24.04 -31.69
C MET A 30 -9.46 23.33 -32.12
N GLN A 31 -9.92 23.55 -33.36
CA GLN A 31 -11.09 22.88 -33.91
C GLN A 31 -10.87 21.36 -34.03
N THR A 32 -9.72 20.92 -34.56
CA THR A 32 -9.34 19.50 -34.61
C THR A 32 -9.33 18.86 -33.22
N SER A 33 -8.92 19.61 -32.20
CA SER A 33 -8.93 19.14 -30.81
C SER A 33 -10.33 19.11 -30.16
N GLY A 34 -11.35 19.65 -30.84
CA GLY A 34 -12.74 19.67 -30.38
C GLY A 34 -13.15 20.92 -29.59
N VAL A 35 -12.39 22.02 -29.68
CA VAL A 35 -12.78 23.31 -29.08
C VAL A 35 -13.90 23.93 -29.90
N LEU A 36 -14.98 24.38 -29.25
CA LEU A 36 -16.12 25.03 -29.91
C LEU A 36 -15.69 26.35 -30.56
N ASN A 37 -16.17 26.60 -31.78
CA ASN A 37 -15.78 27.76 -32.58
C ASN A 37 -16.08 29.10 -31.87
N ASP A 38 -17.22 29.20 -31.19
CA ASP A 38 -17.59 30.41 -30.43
C ASP A 38 -16.56 30.76 -29.36
N LEU A 39 -16.03 29.74 -28.67
CA LEU A 39 -14.99 29.92 -27.64
C LEU A 39 -13.65 30.33 -28.26
N ILE A 40 -13.31 29.78 -29.42
CA ILE A 40 -12.10 30.14 -30.17
C ILE A 40 -12.16 31.60 -30.61
N LEU A 41 -13.26 32.00 -31.26
CA LEU A 41 -13.45 33.32 -31.83
C LEU A 41 -13.55 34.42 -30.77
N LYS A 42 -14.16 34.11 -29.61
CA LYS A 42 -14.30 35.05 -28.48
C LYS A 42 -12.99 35.72 -28.07
N TRP A 43 -11.86 35.02 -28.22
CA TRP A 43 -10.55 35.48 -27.76
C TRP A 43 -9.52 35.60 -28.90
N LYS A 44 -9.92 35.44 -30.16
CA LYS A 44 -9.00 35.39 -31.32
C LYS A 44 -8.21 36.69 -31.53
N SER A 45 -8.73 37.83 -31.12
CA SER A 45 -8.03 39.13 -31.19
C SER A 45 -6.78 39.17 -30.31
N GLU A 46 -6.78 38.44 -29.19
CA GLU A 46 -5.69 38.44 -28.21
C GLU A 46 -4.38 37.85 -28.75
N PRO A 47 -3.21 38.21 -28.18
CA PRO A 47 -1.95 37.52 -28.47
C PRO A 47 -2.05 36.02 -28.19
N LYS A 48 -1.35 35.17 -28.96
CA LYS A 48 -1.48 33.69 -28.91
C LYS A 48 -1.39 33.10 -27.49
N PHE A 49 -0.49 33.61 -26.66
CA PHE A 49 -0.35 33.17 -25.26
C PHE A 49 -1.59 33.51 -24.41
N VAL A 50 -2.08 34.74 -24.51
CA VAL A 50 -3.26 35.22 -23.76
C VAL A 50 -4.52 34.52 -24.27
N TRP A 51 -4.64 34.37 -25.59
CA TRP A 51 -5.72 33.65 -26.25
C TRP A 51 -5.81 32.20 -25.76
N ALA A 52 -4.71 31.46 -25.84
CA ALA A 52 -4.65 30.08 -25.38
C ALA A 52 -4.97 29.98 -23.88
N LYS A 53 -4.42 30.87 -23.05
CA LYS A 53 -4.71 30.93 -21.62
C LYS A 53 -6.21 31.07 -21.34
N ASN A 54 -6.89 31.99 -22.01
CA ASN A 54 -8.32 32.23 -21.81
C ASN A 54 -9.16 31.04 -22.26
N VAL A 55 -8.85 30.43 -23.41
CA VAL A 55 -9.53 29.21 -23.88
C VAL A 55 -9.34 28.05 -22.90
N ILE A 56 -8.11 27.79 -22.44
CA ILE A 56 -7.83 26.72 -21.48
C ILE A 56 -8.53 26.97 -20.15
N ASN A 57 -8.58 28.21 -19.67
CA ASN A 57 -9.28 28.57 -18.44
C ASN A 57 -10.78 28.29 -18.52
N GLU A 58 -11.44 28.64 -19.62
CA GLU A 58 -12.86 28.35 -19.84
C GLU A 58 -13.12 26.83 -19.91
N LEU A 59 -12.30 26.10 -20.67
CA LEU A 59 -12.43 24.64 -20.77
C LEU A 59 -12.20 23.93 -19.42
N ASN A 60 -11.30 24.43 -18.58
CA ASN A 60 -10.96 23.78 -17.31
C ASN A 60 -12.08 23.85 -16.25
N LYS A 61 -13.08 24.71 -16.45
CA LYS A 61 -14.26 24.86 -15.57
C LYS A 61 -15.16 23.62 -15.59
N THR A 62 -15.24 22.91 -16.71
CA THR A 62 -16.15 21.77 -16.89
C THR A 62 -15.40 20.45 -17.08
N GLU A 63 -16.05 19.33 -16.79
CA GLU A 63 -15.45 18.02 -17.01
C GLU A 63 -15.25 17.71 -18.51
N ASN A 64 -16.23 18.07 -19.34
CA ASN A 64 -16.13 17.94 -20.80
C ASN A 64 -14.99 18.81 -21.36
N GLY A 65 -14.85 20.05 -20.89
CA GLY A 65 -13.75 20.92 -21.31
C GLY A 65 -12.38 20.39 -20.88
N ARG A 66 -12.26 19.75 -19.71
CA ARG A 66 -11.03 19.01 -19.33
C ARG A 66 -10.75 17.84 -20.26
N SER A 67 -11.76 17.16 -20.80
CA SER A 67 -11.56 16.14 -21.85
C SER A 67 -10.94 16.75 -23.11
N ILE A 68 -11.44 17.92 -23.53
CA ILE A 68 -10.91 18.66 -24.69
C ILE A 68 -9.45 19.10 -24.45
N ILE A 69 -9.09 19.58 -23.24
CA ILE A 69 -7.69 19.93 -22.92
C ILE A 69 -6.77 18.70 -23.05
N ARG A 70 -7.22 17.49 -22.71
CA ARG A 70 -6.44 16.26 -22.93
C ARG A 70 -6.29 15.92 -24.40
N ARG A 71 -7.32 16.17 -25.22
CA ARG A 71 -7.22 16.03 -26.68
C ARG A 71 -6.21 17.03 -27.26
N ILE A 72 -6.26 18.30 -26.85
CA ILE A 72 -5.26 19.32 -27.21
C ILE A 72 -3.84 18.82 -26.89
N ALA A 73 -3.62 18.34 -25.66
CA ALA A 73 -2.32 17.80 -25.25
C ALA A 73 -1.87 16.61 -26.12
N THR A 74 -2.81 15.75 -26.51
CA THR A 74 -2.57 14.58 -27.36
C THR A 74 -2.22 14.98 -28.80
N GLU A 75 -2.91 15.97 -29.35
CA GLU A 75 -2.60 16.50 -30.69
C GLU A 75 -1.21 17.14 -30.71
N PHE A 76 -0.83 17.91 -29.68
CA PHE A 76 0.55 18.37 -29.54
C PHE A 76 1.55 17.22 -29.42
N TYR A 77 1.22 16.17 -28.66
CA TYR A 77 2.10 15.01 -28.52
C TYR A 77 2.40 14.33 -29.87
N LYS A 78 1.41 14.28 -30.76
CA LYS A 78 1.53 13.72 -32.12
C LYS A 78 2.36 14.58 -33.07
N MET A 79 2.48 15.89 -32.82
CA MET A 79 3.29 16.78 -33.67
C MET A 79 4.75 16.35 -33.65
N LYS A 80 5.32 16.07 -34.83
CA LYS A 80 6.74 15.70 -34.99
C LYS A 80 7.64 16.91 -35.17
N ASN A 81 7.11 17.95 -35.81
CA ASN A 81 7.84 19.19 -36.14
C ASN A 81 6.87 20.38 -36.11
N ILE A 82 7.42 21.58 -36.19
CA ILE A 82 6.71 22.85 -36.31
C ILE A 82 7.13 23.54 -37.62
N SER A 83 6.29 24.47 -38.11
CA SER A 83 6.55 25.21 -39.37
C SER A 83 7.87 25.98 -39.31
N ASP A 84 8.56 26.08 -40.45
CA ASP A 84 9.80 26.85 -40.62
C ASP A 84 9.55 28.37 -40.51
N GLU A 85 8.30 28.81 -40.66
CA GLU A 85 7.90 30.23 -40.58
C GLU A 85 7.84 30.74 -39.13
N VAL A 86 7.90 29.84 -38.14
CA VAL A 86 7.90 30.22 -36.72
C VAL A 86 9.16 31.05 -36.42
N GLN A 87 8.97 32.22 -35.78
CA GLN A 87 10.06 33.16 -35.49
C GLN A 87 11.22 32.55 -34.69
N ASP A 88 10.89 31.71 -33.69
CA ASP A 88 11.86 31.06 -32.83
C ASP A 88 11.57 29.56 -32.76
N ARG A 89 12.10 28.84 -33.75
CA ARG A 89 11.83 27.42 -33.93
C ARG A 89 12.40 26.58 -32.78
N ASP A 90 13.57 26.92 -32.28
CA ASP A 90 14.22 26.16 -31.21
C ASP A 90 13.41 26.24 -29.93
N ARG A 91 12.94 27.43 -29.55
CA ARG A 91 12.05 27.57 -28.39
C ARG A 91 10.72 26.85 -28.57
N GLY A 92 10.17 26.84 -29.78
CA GLY A 92 8.96 26.07 -30.10
C GLY A 92 9.16 24.56 -29.93
N LEU A 93 10.26 24.03 -30.47
CA LEU A 93 10.61 22.61 -30.33
C LEU A 93 10.89 22.24 -28.87
N ASP A 94 11.59 23.08 -28.12
CA ASP A 94 11.81 22.88 -26.68
C ASP A 94 10.52 22.87 -25.88
N ALA A 95 9.60 23.79 -26.18
CA ALA A 95 8.28 23.82 -25.56
C ALA A 95 7.51 22.52 -25.83
N LEU A 96 7.58 22.00 -27.06
CA LEU A 96 6.95 20.76 -27.45
C LEU A 96 7.59 19.54 -26.76
N ARG A 97 8.93 19.46 -26.71
CA ARG A 97 9.66 18.39 -26.00
C ARG A 97 9.31 18.38 -24.52
N LYS A 98 9.27 19.55 -23.87
CA LYS A 98 8.90 19.66 -22.46
C LYS A 98 7.47 19.18 -22.21
N LEU A 99 6.52 19.51 -23.09
CA LEU A 99 5.15 19.00 -22.98
C LEU A 99 5.10 17.47 -23.08
N LYS A 100 5.83 16.87 -24.04
CA LYS A 100 5.90 15.42 -24.20
C LYS A 100 6.46 14.73 -22.97
N ARG A 101 7.52 15.28 -22.37
CA ARG A 101 8.10 14.77 -21.12
C ARG A 101 7.08 14.79 -19.98
N LEU A 102 6.41 15.92 -19.76
CA LEU A 102 5.40 16.05 -18.70
C LEU A 102 4.23 15.06 -18.85
N ILE A 103 3.79 14.83 -20.09
CA ILE A 103 2.75 13.84 -20.39
C ILE A 103 3.26 12.42 -20.12
N GLY A 104 4.49 12.10 -20.55
CA GLY A 104 5.14 10.81 -20.32
C GLY A 104 5.36 10.48 -18.83
N ASP A 105 5.91 11.44 -18.08
CA ASP A 105 6.16 11.31 -16.64
C ASP A 105 4.85 11.10 -15.87
N THR A 106 3.76 11.76 -16.27
CA THR A 106 2.42 11.56 -15.67
C THR A 106 1.89 10.13 -15.91
N GLN A 107 2.23 9.50 -17.05
CA GLN A 107 1.85 8.12 -17.31
C GLN A 107 2.72 7.12 -16.52
N GLN A 108 4.03 7.36 -16.43
CA GLN A 108 4.95 6.51 -15.66
C GLN A 108 4.68 6.60 -14.15
N ASN A 109 4.41 7.79 -13.62
CA ASN A 109 4.10 7.98 -12.19
C ASN A 109 2.79 7.30 -11.78
N LYS A 110 1.78 7.27 -12.66
CA LYS A 110 0.53 6.51 -12.41
C LYS A 110 0.74 5.00 -12.33
N VAL A 111 1.68 4.46 -13.10
CA VAL A 111 2.02 3.03 -13.07
C VAL A 111 2.84 2.69 -11.81
N ASN A 112 3.74 3.58 -11.40
CA ASN A 112 4.53 3.40 -10.17
C ASN A 112 3.67 3.53 -8.89
N GLU A 113 2.69 4.44 -8.87
CA GLU A 113 1.74 4.57 -7.75
C GLU A 113 0.82 3.36 -7.60
N THR A 114 0.36 2.74 -8.70
CA THR A 114 -0.49 1.54 -8.62
C THR A 114 0.27 0.30 -8.17
N LEU A 115 1.55 0.16 -8.55
CA LEU A 115 2.42 -0.94 -8.11
C LEU A 115 2.83 -0.82 -6.63
N ASN A 116 3.15 0.39 -6.16
CA ASN A 116 3.49 0.58 -4.74
C ASN A 116 2.28 0.34 -3.82
N ASN A 117 1.08 0.75 -4.24
CA ASN A 117 -0.14 0.53 -3.46
C ASN A 117 -0.51 -0.96 -3.34
N SER A 118 -0.30 -1.78 -4.38
CA SER A 118 -0.60 -3.21 -4.32
C SER A 118 0.39 -3.97 -3.42
N TYR A 119 1.67 -3.60 -3.45
CA TYR A 119 2.71 -4.20 -2.59
C TYR A 119 2.49 -3.88 -1.11
N HIS A 120 2.21 -2.62 -0.76
CA HIS A 120 1.94 -2.23 0.63
C HIS A 120 0.63 -2.83 1.15
N ARG A 121 -0.40 -2.92 0.30
CA ARG A 121 -1.67 -3.56 0.64
C ARG A 121 -1.52 -5.06 0.91
N SER A 122 -0.81 -5.81 0.05
CA SER A 122 -0.65 -7.26 0.27
C SER A 122 0.16 -7.58 1.55
N ARG A 123 1.15 -6.74 1.89
CA ARG A 123 1.89 -6.86 3.16
C ARG A 123 1.02 -6.57 4.38
N GLN A 124 0.12 -5.59 4.31
CA GLN A 124 -0.83 -5.32 5.38
C GLN A 124 -1.86 -6.44 5.54
N GLU A 125 -2.40 -6.94 4.42
CA GLU A 125 -3.34 -8.07 4.40
C GLU A 125 -2.69 -9.34 4.99
N MET A 126 -1.45 -9.66 4.61
CA MET A 126 -0.70 -10.79 5.19
C MET A 126 -0.49 -10.64 6.70
N LYS A 127 -0.13 -9.44 7.19
CA LYS A 127 0.02 -9.18 8.63
C LYS A 127 -1.30 -9.33 9.39
N ILE A 128 -2.41 -8.87 8.81
CA ILE A 128 -3.75 -9.02 9.40
C ILE A 128 -4.13 -10.49 9.46
N GLN A 129 -3.90 -11.25 8.38
CA GLN A 129 -4.21 -12.66 8.31
C GLN A 129 -3.41 -13.49 9.33
N LEU A 130 -2.10 -13.24 9.46
CA LEU A 130 -1.27 -13.90 10.47
C LEU A 130 -1.76 -13.61 11.89
N LYS A 131 -2.12 -12.35 12.18
CA LYS A 131 -2.67 -11.97 13.48
C LYS A 131 -4.02 -12.65 13.76
N GLN A 132 -4.89 -12.76 12.76
CA GLN A 132 -6.17 -13.45 12.88
C GLN A 132 -5.99 -14.94 13.15
N GLN A 133 -5.06 -15.60 12.45
CA GLN A 133 -4.74 -17.01 12.68
C GLN A 133 -4.19 -17.25 14.08
N LEU A 134 -3.32 -16.36 14.58
CA LEU A 134 -2.82 -16.41 15.95
C LEU A 134 -3.95 -16.31 16.98
N LEU A 135 -4.83 -15.31 16.84
CA LEU A 135 -5.96 -15.10 17.74
C LEU A 135 -6.92 -16.28 17.73
N GLN A 136 -7.17 -16.88 16.56
CA GLN A 136 -8.02 -18.06 16.43
C GLN A 136 -7.45 -19.24 17.23
N LYS A 137 -6.15 -19.55 17.07
CA LYS A 137 -5.51 -20.64 17.82
C LYS A 137 -5.55 -20.41 19.34
N ILE A 138 -5.40 -19.15 19.77
CA ILE A 138 -5.53 -18.79 21.19
C ILE A 138 -6.96 -19.04 21.70
N GLU A 139 -7.98 -18.69 20.91
CA GLU A 139 -9.38 -18.91 21.30
C GLU A 139 -9.73 -20.42 21.32
N GLU A 140 -9.15 -21.21 20.42
CA GLU A 140 -9.27 -22.67 20.42
C GLU A 140 -8.69 -23.28 21.71
N LEU A 141 -7.46 -22.88 22.10
CA LEU A 141 -6.84 -23.32 23.35
C LEU A 141 -7.62 -22.88 24.59
N LYS A 142 -8.14 -21.66 24.58
CA LYS A 142 -8.98 -21.13 25.66
C LYS A 142 -10.28 -21.92 25.78
N THR A 143 -10.92 -22.26 24.66
CA THR A 143 -12.11 -23.11 24.64
C THR A 143 -11.79 -24.50 25.20
N GLU A 144 -10.66 -25.09 24.79
CA GLU A 144 -10.21 -26.37 25.31
C GLU A 144 -9.97 -26.32 26.82
N TYR A 145 -9.31 -25.27 27.31
CA TYR A 145 -9.07 -25.04 28.73
C TYR A 145 -10.38 -24.94 29.51
N TYR A 146 -11.37 -24.19 29.03
CA TYR A 146 -12.67 -24.12 29.70
C TYR A 146 -13.42 -25.46 29.71
N SER A 147 -13.24 -26.30 28.69
CA SER A 147 -13.83 -27.65 28.67
C SER A 147 -13.31 -28.55 29.82
N LEU A 148 -12.11 -28.27 30.34
CA LEU A 148 -11.52 -29.04 31.44
C LEU A 148 -12.32 -28.92 32.74
N PHE A 149 -13.01 -27.79 32.96
CA PHE A 149 -13.82 -27.60 34.17
C PHE A 149 -14.94 -28.64 34.28
N SER A 150 -15.50 -29.09 33.14
CA SER A 150 -16.57 -30.07 33.08
C SER A 150 -16.10 -31.53 33.14
N SER A 151 -14.78 -31.80 33.15
CA SER A 151 -14.24 -33.18 33.15
C SER A 151 -14.17 -33.77 34.56
N ASP A 152 -14.82 -34.89 34.84
CA ASP A 152 -14.79 -35.50 36.18
C ASP A 152 -13.54 -36.36 36.47
N ASN A 153 -12.68 -36.58 35.47
CA ASN A 153 -11.47 -37.41 35.59
C ASN A 153 -10.21 -36.53 35.84
N PRO A 154 -9.62 -36.56 37.06
CA PRO A 154 -8.48 -35.71 37.39
C PRO A 154 -7.20 -35.99 36.57
N GLN A 155 -6.94 -37.26 36.24
CA GLN A 155 -5.75 -37.66 35.48
C GLN A 155 -5.83 -37.18 34.04
N GLU A 156 -6.98 -37.40 33.39
CA GLU A 156 -7.23 -36.93 32.03
C GLU A 156 -7.17 -35.39 31.95
N ARG A 157 -7.69 -34.73 32.99
CA ARG A 157 -7.64 -33.26 33.07
C ARG A 157 -6.21 -32.72 33.17
N GLY A 158 -5.34 -33.38 33.95
CA GLY A 158 -3.92 -33.03 34.06
C GLY A 158 -3.20 -33.18 32.73
N TYR A 159 -3.36 -34.32 32.07
CA TYR A 159 -2.72 -34.59 30.77
C TYR A 159 -3.19 -33.62 29.67
N ARG A 160 -4.47 -33.24 29.66
CA ARG A 160 -4.97 -32.24 28.71
C ARG A 160 -4.46 -30.83 29.03
N LEU A 161 -4.29 -30.48 30.31
CA LEU A 161 -3.66 -29.23 30.69
C LEU A 161 -2.21 -29.15 30.18
N GLU A 162 -1.42 -30.22 30.32
CA GLU A 162 -0.04 -30.31 29.80
C GLU A 162 0.00 -29.97 28.30
N LYS A 163 -0.90 -30.56 27.51
CA LYS A 163 -1.00 -30.30 26.07
C LYS A 163 -1.38 -28.87 25.74
N ILE A 164 -2.34 -28.28 26.46
CA ILE A 164 -2.76 -26.88 26.23
C ILE A 164 -1.60 -25.93 26.48
N VAL A 165 -0.84 -26.14 27.57
CA VAL A 165 0.31 -25.30 27.91
C VAL A 165 1.43 -25.49 26.88
N ALA A 166 1.75 -26.72 26.48
CA ALA A 166 2.74 -26.99 25.43
C ALA A 166 2.38 -26.29 24.11
N ASN A 167 1.11 -26.35 23.70
CA ASN A 167 0.64 -25.68 22.49
C ASN A 167 0.65 -24.15 22.62
N LEU A 168 0.39 -23.61 23.81
CA LEU A 168 0.49 -22.18 24.08
C LEU A 168 1.93 -21.68 23.88
N PHE A 169 2.93 -22.40 24.40
CA PHE A 169 4.33 -22.07 24.18
C PHE A 169 4.70 -22.11 22.69
N ARG A 170 4.31 -23.18 21.99
CA ARG A 170 4.56 -23.33 20.53
C ARG A 170 3.94 -22.23 19.69
N ILE A 171 2.72 -21.77 20.03
CA ILE A 171 2.05 -20.68 19.32
C ILE A 171 2.77 -19.33 19.50
N ASN A 172 3.52 -19.19 20.59
CA ASN A 172 4.34 -18.00 20.87
C ASN A 172 5.81 -18.20 20.43
N ASP A 173 6.08 -19.19 19.56
CA ASP A 173 7.42 -19.52 19.05
C ASP A 173 8.47 -19.78 20.16
N ILE A 174 8.02 -20.30 21.31
CA ILE A 174 8.90 -20.74 22.39
C ILE A 174 9.15 -22.23 22.24
N ASP A 175 10.43 -22.60 22.19
CA ASP A 175 10.89 -23.99 22.08
C ASP A 175 10.59 -24.75 23.38
N TYR A 176 9.45 -25.43 23.40
CA TYR A 176 8.94 -26.19 24.54
C TYR A 176 9.06 -27.70 24.28
N HIS A 177 9.68 -28.38 25.25
CA HIS A 177 9.81 -29.83 25.27
C HIS A 177 8.74 -30.45 26.17
N ASP A 178 8.05 -31.45 25.61
CA ASP A 178 6.96 -32.18 26.28
C ASP A 178 7.45 -32.99 27.50
N SER A 179 6.48 -33.55 28.24
CA SER A 179 6.73 -34.28 29.48
C SER A 179 7.73 -35.44 29.31
N TYR A 180 8.64 -35.54 30.28
CA TYR A 180 9.68 -36.56 30.32
C TYR A 180 9.47 -37.49 31.52
N ARG A 181 9.58 -38.80 31.28
CA ARG A 181 9.59 -39.82 32.33
C ARG A 181 10.81 -40.70 32.13
N ASN A 182 11.58 -40.91 33.19
CA ASN A 182 12.70 -41.84 33.13
C ASN A 182 12.22 -43.30 33.08
N ARG A 183 13.09 -44.21 32.60
CA ARG A 183 12.76 -45.64 32.39
C ARG A 183 12.32 -46.37 33.68
N THR A 184 12.65 -45.82 34.86
CA THR A 184 12.32 -46.35 36.18
C THR A 184 11.10 -45.67 36.83
N ASN A 185 10.44 -44.72 36.15
CA ASN A 185 9.33 -43.89 36.67
C ASN A 185 9.62 -43.18 38.01
N THR A 186 10.89 -42.92 38.33
CA THR A 186 11.30 -42.27 39.59
C THR A 186 11.46 -40.75 39.45
N GLN A 187 11.55 -40.24 38.22
CA GLN A 187 11.57 -38.82 37.91
C GLN A 187 10.54 -38.52 36.82
N GLN A 188 9.67 -37.56 37.09
CA GLN A 188 8.70 -37.02 36.15
C GLN A 188 8.88 -35.50 36.06
N LEU A 189 8.82 -35.01 34.84
CA LEU A 189 8.85 -33.59 34.49
C LEU A 189 7.71 -33.33 33.51
N ASP A 190 6.86 -32.35 33.78
CA ASP A 190 5.72 -32.04 32.90
C ASP A 190 6.15 -31.29 31.63
N GLY A 191 7.31 -30.63 31.68
CA GLY A 191 8.05 -30.18 30.50
C GLY A 191 9.17 -29.21 30.86
N TYR A 192 9.83 -28.67 29.84
CA TYR A 192 10.80 -27.59 30.01
C TYR A 192 10.88 -26.74 28.74
N PHE A 193 11.35 -25.50 28.87
CA PHE A 193 11.61 -24.64 27.72
C PHE A 193 12.89 -23.85 27.91
N ARG A 194 13.50 -23.45 26.79
CA ARG A 194 14.73 -22.63 26.82
C ARG A 194 14.40 -21.18 26.54
N PHE A 195 14.89 -20.28 27.39
CA PHE A 195 14.71 -18.84 27.24
C PHE A 195 15.98 -18.11 27.69
N GLU A 196 16.48 -17.19 26.87
CA GLU A 196 17.69 -16.39 27.15
C GLU A 196 18.92 -17.22 27.58
N GLY A 197 19.07 -18.42 27.04
CA GLY A 197 20.21 -19.30 27.33
C GLY A 197 20.04 -20.17 28.59
N PHE A 198 18.93 -20.04 29.32
CA PHE A 198 18.60 -20.84 30.49
C PHE A 198 17.50 -21.85 30.19
N ASP A 199 17.56 -23.01 30.86
CA ASP A 199 16.52 -24.02 30.83
C ASP A 199 15.56 -23.84 32.02
N TYR A 200 14.28 -23.71 31.73
CA TYR A 200 13.21 -23.54 32.71
C TYR A 200 12.38 -24.82 32.77
N LEU A 201 12.30 -25.43 33.96
CA LEU A 201 11.43 -26.58 34.18
C LEU A 201 9.99 -26.13 34.44
N VAL A 202 9.04 -26.89 33.91
CA VAL A 202 7.61 -26.64 34.05
C VAL A 202 6.97 -27.79 34.81
N GLU A 203 6.28 -27.45 35.89
CA GLU A 203 5.48 -28.36 36.71
C GLU A 203 4.04 -27.83 36.74
N MET A 204 3.07 -28.68 36.44
CA MET A 204 1.67 -28.29 36.30
C MET A 204 0.81 -29.01 37.31
N LYS A 205 -0.05 -28.24 38.00
CA LYS A 205 -0.94 -28.78 39.02
C LYS A 205 -2.36 -28.28 38.84
N TRP A 206 -3.30 -29.20 38.59
CA TRP A 206 -4.72 -28.89 38.61
C TRP A 206 -5.29 -29.09 40.03
N GLY A 207 -5.76 -28.03 40.69
CA GLY A 207 -6.31 -28.10 42.05
C GLY A 207 -7.36 -27.03 42.34
N LYS A 208 -8.28 -27.32 43.28
CA LYS A 208 -9.34 -26.38 43.72
C LYS A 208 -8.82 -25.25 44.60
N LYS A 209 -7.62 -25.38 45.16
CA LYS A 209 -7.00 -24.41 46.06
C LYS A 209 -6.07 -23.55 45.21
N SER A 210 -6.17 -22.22 45.30
CA SER A 210 -5.10 -21.36 44.80
C SER A 210 -3.84 -21.72 45.59
N SER A 211 -2.82 -22.22 44.88
CA SER A 211 -1.52 -22.38 45.50
C SER A 211 -1.06 -20.98 45.91
N LYS A 212 -0.93 -20.71 47.21
CA LYS A 212 0.01 -19.65 47.65
C LYS A 212 1.32 -19.99 46.96
N PHE A 213 1.91 -19.00 46.28
CA PHE A 213 3.20 -19.07 45.59
C PHE A 213 4.06 -20.21 46.12
N PHE A 214 4.35 -21.20 45.27
CA PHE A 214 5.19 -22.33 45.64
C PHE A 214 6.61 -21.79 45.94
N GLU A 215 6.86 -21.50 47.21
CA GLU A 215 8.19 -21.58 47.81
C GLU A 215 8.64 -23.04 47.64
N ASN A 216 9.54 -23.28 46.68
CA ASN A 216 10.44 -24.43 46.72
C ASN A 216 11.79 -24.03 46.09
N SER A 217 12.62 -23.55 46.99
CA SER A 217 14.07 -23.58 46.99
C SER A 217 14.65 -24.95 46.62
N PHE A 218 14.68 -25.33 45.35
CA PHE A 218 15.48 -26.49 44.88
C PHE A 218 15.95 -26.34 43.44
N PHE A 219 16.83 -25.38 43.17
CA PHE A 219 17.77 -25.50 42.04
C PHE A 219 19.18 -25.16 42.52
N LYS A 220 19.87 -26.19 43.01
CA LYS A 220 21.34 -26.17 43.05
C LYS A 220 21.81 -26.20 41.60
N THR A 221 22.32 -25.07 41.13
CA THR A 221 23.18 -25.00 39.96
C THR A 221 24.33 -25.98 40.19
N LYS A 222 24.38 -27.08 39.43
CA LYS A 222 25.64 -27.82 39.28
C LYS A 222 26.48 -27.03 38.29
N SER A 223 27.58 -26.50 38.82
CA SER A 223 28.72 -25.95 38.11
C SER A 223 29.34 -27.00 37.18
#